data_AF-A0A2R9A0N9-F1
#
_entry.id   AF-A0A2R9A0N9-F1
#
_cell.length_a   1.000
_cell.length_b   1.000
_cell.length_c   1.000
_cell.angle_alpha   90.00
_cell.angle_beta   90.00
_cell.angle_gamma   90.00
#
_symmetry.space_group_name_H-M   'P 1'
#
loop_
_entity.id
_entity.type
_entity.pdbx_description
1 polymer ?
#
loop_
_entity_poly.entity_id
_entity_poly.type
_entity_poly.pdbx_seq_one_letter_code
_entity_poly.pdbx_strand_id
1 'polypeptide(L)'
;DYVILRIEAIRAEYQKMPAFLHEEEQHHLERLRKEGEDIFQQLNESKARMEHSRELLRGMYEDLKQMCHKADVELLQAFGDILHRYESRLLQVSEPVNPELSAGPITGLLDRLSGFRVDFTLQPERANSHIFLCGDLRSMNVGCDPQDDPDITAKSECFLVWGAQAFTSGKYYWEVHMGDSWNWAFGVCNNYWKEKRQNDKIDGKEGLFLLGCVKEDTHCSLFTTSPLVVQYVPRPTSTVGLFLDCEGRTVSFVDVDQSSLIYTIPNCSFSPPLRPIFCCSHFR
;
A
#
# COMPACT_ATOMS: atom_id res chain seq x y z
N ASP A 1 -42.43 19.19 -31.79
CA ASP A 1 -41.11 19.84 -31.83
C ASP A 1 -40.06 18.82 -31.43
N TYR A 2 -39.15 18.45 -32.33
CA TYR A 2 -38.14 17.42 -32.12
C TYR A 2 -37.14 17.79 -31.01
N VAL A 3 -36.87 19.10 -30.83
CA VAL A 3 -35.91 19.57 -29.82
C VAL A 3 -36.40 19.27 -28.41
N ILE A 4 -37.70 19.48 -28.15
CA ILE A 4 -38.32 19.16 -26.85
C ILE A 4 -38.21 17.65 -26.55
N LEU A 5 -38.54 16.80 -27.52
CA LEU A 5 -38.41 15.34 -27.37
C LEU A 5 -36.96 14.93 -27.07
N ARG A 6 -35.97 15.57 -27.70
CA ARG A 6 -34.56 15.29 -27.46
C ARG A 6 -34.12 15.74 -26.06
N ILE A 7 -34.59 16.89 -25.58
CA ILE A 7 -34.33 17.38 -24.23
C ILE A 7 -34.92 16.43 -23.19
N GLU A 8 -36.16 15.98 -23.37
CA GLU A 8 -36.82 15.03 -22.48
C GLU A 8 -36.09 13.69 -22.42
N ALA A 9 -35.67 13.15 -23.58
CA ALA A 9 -34.90 11.91 -23.64
C ALA A 9 -33.57 12.01 -22.88
N ILE A 10 -32.82 13.10 -23.07
CA ILE A 10 -31.53 13.31 -22.37
C ILE A 10 -31.77 13.45 -20.86
N ARG A 11 -32.77 14.22 -20.43
CA ARG A 11 -33.11 14.38 -19.01
C ARG A 11 -33.49 13.04 -18.36
N ALA A 12 -34.26 12.21 -19.07
CA ALA A 12 -34.66 10.90 -18.58
C ALA A 12 -33.44 9.99 -18.32
N GLU A 13 -32.40 10.05 -19.15
CA GLU A 13 -31.16 9.29 -18.90
C GLU A 13 -30.40 9.79 -17.67
N TYR A 14 -30.22 11.11 -17.51
CA TYR A 14 -29.55 11.67 -16.33
C TYR A 14 -30.30 11.40 -15.01
N GLN A 15 -31.63 11.27 -15.06
CA GLN A 15 -32.44 10.92 -13.89
C GLN A 15 -32.25 9.48 -13.42
N LYS A 16 -31.78 8.57 -14.29
CA LYS A 16 -31.48 7.18 -13.90
C LYS A 16 -30.14 7.04 -13.16
N MET A 17 -29.19 7.93 -13.43
CA MET A 17 -27.82 7.84 -12.90
C MET A 17 -27.74 7.77 -11.37
N PRO A 18 -28.47 8.60 -10.59
CA PRO A 18 -28.39 8.53 -9.14
C PRO A 18 -28.81 7.17 -8.56
N ALA A 19 -29.84 6.54 -9.14
CA ALA A 19 -30.30 5.22 -8.69
C ALA A 19 -29.25 4.14 -9.00
N PHE A 20 -28.72 4.13 -10.22
CA PHE A 20 -27.69 3.19 -10.63
C PHE A 20 -26.43 3.29 -9.76
N LEU A 21 -25.92 4.51 -9.53
CA LEU A 21 -24.72 4.72 -8.71
C LEU A 21 -24.97 4.36 -7.24
N HIS A 22 -26.18 4.58 -6.73
CA HIS A 22 -26.53 4.19 -5.37
C HIS A 22 -26.60 2.68 -5.21
N GLU A 23 -27.16 1.95 -6.18
CA GLU A 23 -27.17 0.48 -6.19
C GLU A 23 -25.75 -0.09 -6.25
N GLU A 24 -24.87 0.47 -7.09
CA GLU A 24 -23.44 0.11 -7.15
C GLU A 24 -22.73 0.36 -5.81
N GLU A 25 -22.94 1.53 -5.19
CA GLU A 25 -22.41 1.87 -3.87
C GLU A 25 -22.86 0.85 -2.81
N GLN A 26 -24.17 0.56 -2.73
CA GLN A 26 -24.68 -0.40 -1.74
C GLN A 26 -24.09 -1.79 -1.95
N HIS A 27 -23.98 -2.24 -3.20
CA HIS A 27 -23.37 -3.53 -3.52
C HIS A 27 -21.91 -3.61 -3.03
N HIS A 28 -21.10 -2.58 -3.26
CA HIS A 28 -19.73 -2.52 -2.75
C HIS A 28 -19.68 -2.54 -1.21
N LEU A 29 -20.53 -1.75 -0.55
CA LEU A 29 -20.55 -1.66 0.91
C LEU A 29 -20.99 -2.97 1.57
N GLU A 30 -22.00 -3.64 1.02
CA GLU A 30 -22.46 -4.95 1.51
C GLU A 30 -21.38 -6.02 1.35
N ARG A 31 -20.71 -6.06 0.20
CA ARG A 31 -19.61 -6.99 -0.05
C ARG A 31 -18.47 -6.78 0.93
N LEU A 32 -18.04 -5.54 1.14
CA LEU A 32 -16.96 -5.21 2.10
C LEU A 32 -17.32 -5.57 3.54
N ARG A 33 -18.57 -5.35 3.96
CA ARG A 33 -19.03 -5.76 5.30
C ARG A 33 -18.93 -7.27 5.48
N LYS A 34 -19.42 -8.03 4.50
CA LYS A 34 -19.36 -9.50 4.53
C LYS A 34 -17.92 -10.02 4.53
N GLU A 35 -17.07 -9.50 3.64
CA GLU A 35 -15.64 -9.86 3.62
C GLU A 35 -14.96 -9.55 4.96
N GLY A 36 -15.27 -8.40 5.56
CA GLY A 36 -14.77 -8.04 6.89
C GLY A 36 -15.22 -9.01 7.99
N GLU A 37 -16.49 -9.43 7.98
CA GLU A 37 -17.02 -10.43 8.91
C GLU A 37 -16.34 -11.79 8.73
N ASP A 38 -16.18 -12.25 7.49
CA ASP A 38 -15.54 -13.52 7.14
C ASP A 38 -14.06 -13.53 7.56
N ILE A 39 -13.31 -12.46 7.27
CA ILE A 39 -11.90 -12.30 7.69
C ILE A 39 -11.79 -12.25 9.20
N PHE A 40 -12.67 -11.50 9.89
CA PHE A 40 -12.65 -11.42 11.35
C PHE A 40 -12.92 -12.79 12.01
N GLN A 41 -13.84 -13.57 11.44
CA GLN A 41 -14.10 -14.93 11.88
C GLN A 41 -12.86 -15.83 11.69
N GLN A 42 -12.23 -15.79 10.51
CA GLN A 42 -11.00 -16.53 10.24
C GLN A 42 -9.86 -16.15 11.19
N LEU A 43 -9.71 -14.86 11.50
CA LEU A 43 -8.73 -14.36 12.45
C LEU A 43 -8.98 -14.89 13.87
N ASN A 44 -10.23 -14.93 14.32
CA ASN A 44 -10.57 -15.49 15.64
C ASN A 44 -10.28 -16.99 15.72
N GLU A 45 -10.61 -17.74 14.67
CA GLU A 45 -10.29 -19.17 14.60
C GLU A 45 -8.78 -19.41 14.56
N SER A 46 -8.05 -18.59 13.78
CA SER A 46 -6.59 -18.64 13.73
C SER A 46 -5.98 -18.33 15.09
N LYS A 47 -6.47 -17.30 15.79
CA LYS A 47 -6.06 -16.98 17.15
C LYS A 47 -6.28 -18.15 18.11
N ALA A 48 -7.45 -18.79 18.08
CA ALA A 48 -7.75 -19.94 18.92
C ALA A 48 -6.81 -21.12 18.62
N ARG A 49 -6.51 -21.39 17.34
CA ARG A 49 -5.52 -22.40 16.93
C ARG A 49 -4.12 -22.06 17.44
N MET A 50 -3.70 -20.80 17.37
CA MET A 50 -2.41 -20.34 17.89
C MET A 50 -2.33 -20.45 19.42
N GLU A 51 -3.39 -20.10 20.14
CA GLU A 51 -3.46 -20.24 21.59
C GLU A 51 -3.34 -21.71 22.02
N HIS A 52 -4.04 -22.62 21.32
CA HIS A 52 -3.90 -24.05 21.54
C HIS A 52 -2.48 -24.55 21.24
N SER A 53 -1.90 -24.11 20.13
CA SER A 53 -0.51 -24.46 19.75
C SER A 53 0.50 -23.98 20.80
N ARG A 54 0.30 -22.78 21.36
CA ARG A 54 1.12 -22.24 22.45
C ARG A 54 1.03 -23.11 23.71
N GLU A 55 -0.16 -23.55 24.09
CA GLU A 55 -0.33 -24.45 25.24
C GLU A 55 0.34 -25.79 25.03
N LEU A 56 0.27 -26.32 23.81
CA LEU A 56 0.93 -27.56 23.41
C LEU A 56 2.45 -27.44 23.54
N LEU A 57 3.04 -26.40 22.94
CA LEU A 57 4.48 -26.12 23.01
C LEU A 57 4.94 -25.93 24.45
N ARG A 58 4.14 -25.27 25.28
CA ARG A 58 4.43 -25.11 26.71
C ARG A 58 4.47 -26.47 27.44
N GLY A 59 3.49 -27.35 27.19
CA GLY A 59 3.48 -28.69 27.77
C GLY A 59 4.72 -29.50 27.38
N MET A 60 5.11 -29.43 26.11
CA MET A 60 6.30 -30.11 25.61
C MET A 60 7.60 -29.59 26.21
N TYR A 61 7.68 -28.27 26.41
CA TYR A 61 8.81 -27.67 27.10
C TYR A 61 8.95 -28.19 28.53
N GLU A 62 7.84 -28.32 29.27
CA GLU A 62 7.88 -28.88 30.63
C GLU A 62 8.25 -30.37 30.65
N ASP A 63 7.76 -31.17 29.68
CA ASP A 63 8.15 -32.58 29.53
C ASP A 63 9.67 -32.73 29.31
N LEU A 64 10.22 -31.94 28.37
CA LEU A 64 11.67 -31.92 28.08
C LEU A 64 12.48 -31.48 29.30
N LYS A 65 12.04 -30.41 29.97
CA LYS A 65 12.68 -29.89 31.18
C LYS A 65 12.68 -30.89 32.32
N GLN A 66 11.58 -31.61 32.54
CA GLN A 66 11.52 -32.67 33.56
C GLN A 66 12.48 -33.81 33.24
N MET A 67 12.57 -34.19 31.96
CA MET A 67 13.45 -35.27 31.51
C MET A 67 14.93 -34.97 31.72
N CYS A 68 15.37 -33.71 31.59
CA CYS A 68 16.75 -33.30 31.90
C CYS A 68 17.20 -33.62 33.34
N HIS A 69 16.26 -33.90 34.26
CA HIS A 69 16.54 -34.23 35.66
C HIS A 69 16.47 -35.74 35.94
N LYS A 70 16.18 -36.59 34.94
CA LYS A 70 16.04 -38.05 35.10
C LYS A 70 17.35 -38.79 34.88
N ALA A 71 17.41 -40.04 35.35
CA ALA A 71 18.57 -40.92 35.15
C ALA A 71 18.71 -41.35 33.67
N ASP A 72 19.94 -41.58 33.22
CA ASP A 72 20.29 -41.83 31.81
C ASP A 72 19.48 -42.94 31.14
N VAL A 73 19.15 -44.01 31.89
CA VAL A 73 18.38 -45.16 31.37
C VAL A 73 16.94 -44.78 31.03
N GLU A 74 16.30 -43.93 31.86
CA GLU A 74 14.94 -43.44 31.59
C GLU A 74 14.94 -42.44 30.43
N LEU A 75 16.01 -41.66 30.33
CA LEU A 75 16.22 -40.69 29.25
C LEU A 75 16.26 -41.41 27.89
N LEU A 76 17.07 -42.47 27.77
CA LEU A 76 17.20 -43.27 26.54
C LEU A 76 15.89 -43.97 26.13
N GLN A 77 15.04 -44.35 27.08
CA GLN A 77 13.75 -44.99 26.80
C GLN A 77 12.68 -43.99 26.35
N ALA A 78 12.65 -42.78 26.92
CA ALA A 78 11.58 -41.80 26.68
C ALA A 78 11.87 -40.79 25.56
N PHE A 79 13.14 -40.62 25.16
CA PHE A 79 13.54 -39.58 24.21
C PHE A 79 12.89 -39.74 22.83
N GLY A 80 12.79 -40.97 22.34
CA GLY A 80 12.19 -41.28 21.03
C GLY A 80 10.72 -40.87 20.92
N ASP A 81 9.93 -41.16 21.95
CA ASP A 81 8.50 -40.84 21.98
C ASP A 81 8.23 -39.33 22.07
N ILE A 82 9.12 -38.58 22.72
CA ILE A 82 9.01 -37.12 22.83
C ILE A 82 9.40 -36.45 21.50
N LEU A 83 10.51 -36.88 20.89
CA LEU A 83 10.93 -36.40 19.57
C LEU A 83 9.90 -36.70 18.49
N HIS A 84 9.36 -37.91 18.45
CA HIS A 84 8.33 -38.27 17.47
C HIS A 84 7.06 -37.41 17.64
N ARG A 85 6.65 -37.13 18.89
CA ARG A 85 5.54 -36.21 19.18
C ARG A 85 5.85 -34.78 18.74
N TYR A 86 7.10 -34.34 18.82
CA TYR A 86 7.53 -33.02 18.36
C TYR A 86 7.56 -32.88 16.85
N GLU A 87 8.19 -33.82 16.16
CA GLU A 87 8.28 -33.80 14.70
C GLU A 87 6.91 -33.90 14.04
N SER A 88 6.02 -34.75 14.56
CA SER A 88 4.63 -34.84 14.06
C SER A 88 3.82 -33.55 14.24
N ARG A 89 4.23 -32.64 15.14
CA ARG A 89 3.45 -31.45 15.53
C ARG A 89 4.00 -30.13 15.01
N LEU A 90 5.31 -30.06 14.71
CA LEU A 90 5.93 -28.95 13.98
C LEU A 90 5.29 -28.73 12.59
N LEU A 91 4.67 -29.76 12.02
CA LEU A 91 3.98 -29.69 10.73
C LEU A 91 2.63 -28.96 10.77
N GLN A 92 2.15 -28.52 11.94
CA GLN A 92 0.86 -27.81 12.11
C GLN A 92 1.01 -26.29 12.21
N VAL A 93 1.99 -25.68 11.54
CA VAL A 93 2.03 -24.22 11.40
C VAL A 93 0.85 -23.79 10.55
N SER A 94 -0.06 -23.00 11.13
CA SER A 94 -1.20 -22.44 10.39
C SER A 94 -0.71 -21.34 9.45
N GLU A 95 -1.23 -21.33 8.22
CA GLU A 95 -0.98 -20.23 7.29
C GLU A 95 -1.56 -18.92 7.84
N PRO A 96 -0.90 -17.78 7.57
CA PRO A 96 -1.45 -16.47 7.92
C PRO A 96 -2.79 -16.25 7.21
N VAL A 97 -3.74 -15.63 7.91
CA VAL A 97 -4.99 -15.17 7.27
C VAL A 97 -4.66 -14.01 6.35
N ASN A 98 -5.15 -14.02 5.10
CA ASN A 98 -5.04 -12.87 4.20
C ASN A 98 -6.11 -11.83 4.58
N PRO A 99 -5.74 -10.63 5.07
CA PRO A 99 -6.70 -9.59 5.44
C PRO A 99 -7.17 -8.72 4.26
N GLU A 100 -6.75 -9.01 3.01
CA GLU A 100 -7.11 -8.23 1.83
C GLU A 100 -8.63 -8.21 1.57
N LEU A 101 -9.16 -6.99 1.39
CA LEU A 101 -10.53 -6.71 0.99
C LEU A 101 -10.60 -6.43 -0.51
N SER A 102 -11.72 -6.77 -1.13
CA SER A 102 -11.88 -6.54 -2.56
C SER A 102 -11.99 -5.06 -2.92
N ALA A 103 -11.17 -4.61 -3.87
CA ALA A 103 -11.29 -3.28 -4.49
C ALA A 103 -11.91 -3.44 -5.88
N GLY A 104 -13.20 -3.11 -6.02
CA GLY A 104 -13.92 -3.20 -7.29
C GLY A 104 -13.87 -1.89 -8.10
N PRO A 105 -14.09 -1.96 -9.44
CA PRO A 105 -14.19 -0.78 -10.28
C PRO A 105 -15.36 0.11 -9.82
N ILE A 106 -15.16 1.43 -9.82
CA ILE A 106 -16.20 2.42 -9.58
C ILE A 106 -16.59 3.03 -10.93
N THR A 107 -17.87 2.95 -11.31
CA THR A 107 -18.33 3.43 -12.62
C THR A 107 -18.02 4.91 -12.83
N GLY A 108 -17.32 5.21 -13.92
CA GLY A 108 -16.96 6.58 -14.33
C GLY A 108 -15.90 7.25 -13.46
N LEU A 109 -15.23 6.51 -12.56
CA LEU A 109 -14.16 7.07 -11.71
C LEU A 109 -13.04 7.69 -12.55
N LEU A 110 -12.39 6.89 -13.39
CA LEU A 110 -11.28 7.36 -14.21
C LEU A 110 -11.72 8.41 -15.24
N ASP A 111 -12.91 8.28 -15.83
CA ASP A 111 -13.47 9.30 -16.73
C ASP A 111 -13.55 10.67 -16.04
N ARG A 112 -14.06 10.70 -14.79
CA ARG A 112 -14.14 11.93 -14.00
C ARG A 112 -12.77 12.48 -13.63
N LEU A 113 -11.84 11.62 -13.22
CA LEU A 113 -10.49 12.03 -12.82
C LEU A 113 -9.67 12.55 -14.00
N SER A 114 -9.82 11.92 -15.18
CA SER A 114 -9.13 12.30 -16.41
C SER A 114 -9.43 13.74 -16.87
N GLY A 115 -10.58 14.30 -16.48
CA GLY A 115 -10.93 15.71 -16.69
C GLY A 115 -10.00 16.70 -15.98
N PHE A 116 -9.19 16.23 -15.02
CA PHE A 116 -8.22 17.02 -14.25
C PHE A 116 -6.77 16.60 -14.54
N ARG A 117 -6.53 15.84 -15.62
CA ARG A 117 -5.22 15.28 -15.92
C ARG A 117 -4.19 16.38 -16.15
N VAL A 118 -3.04 16.24 -15.50
CA VAL A 118 -1.87 17.10 -15.69
C VAL A 118 -0.62 16.28 -15.93
N ASP A 119 0.28 16.84 -16.72
CA ASP A 119 1.62 16.32 -16.90
C ASP A 119 2.59 17.08 -16.00
N PHE A 120 3.56 16.36 -15.45
CA PHE A 120 4.67 16.96 -14.70
C PHE A 120 5.98 16.29 -15.07
N THR A 121 7.09 16.97 -14.80
CA THR A 121 8.45 16.49 -15.07
C THR A 121 9.19 16.31 -13.76
N LEU A 122 10.10 15.35 -13.75
CA LEU A 122 10.90 14.99 -12.60
C LEU A 122 12.16 15.87 -12.52
N GLN A 123 12.49 16.30 -11.31
CA GLN A 123 13.74 16.97 -10.97
C GLN A 123 14.49 16.11 -9.97
N PRO A 124 15.65 15.55 -10.35
CA PRO A 124 16.44 14.75 -9.44
C PRO A 124 17.05 15.67 -8.38
N GLU A 125 17.08 15.20 -7.15
CA GLU A 125 17.82 15.88 -6.10
C GLU A 125 19.32 15.74 -6.36
N ARG A 126 20.06 16.84 -6.21
CA ARG A 126 21.41 17.10 -6.74
C ARG A 126 22.54 16.19 -6.22
N ALA A 127 22.26 15.00 -5.66
CA ALA A 127 23.24 14.13 -5.02
C ALA A 127 23.00 12.60 -5.16
N ASN A 128 22.00 12.11 -5.90
CA ASN A 128 21.81 10.67 -6.10
C ASN A 128 22.44 10.19 -7.41
N SER A 129 23.66 9.65 -7.36
CA SER A 129 24.45 9.18 -8.51
C SER A 129 23.83 8.00 -9.28
N HIS A 130 22.83 7.33 -8.72
CA HIS A 130 22.25 6.09 -9.27
C HIS A 130 20.85 6.27 -9.88
N ILE A 131 20.33 7.50 -9.93
CA ILE A 131 19.04 7.82 -10.55
C ILE A 131 19.27 8.33 -11.98
N PHE A 132 18.76 7.60 -12.96
CA PHE A 132 18.79 8.01 -14.36
C PHE A 132 17.39 8.44 -14.79
N LEU A 133 17.24 9.70 -15.17
CA LEU A 133 16.02 10.18 -15.81
C LEU A 133 16.12 9.93 -17.32
N CYS A 134 15.07 9.34 -17.90
CA CYS A 134 15.03 9.02 -19.32
C CYS A 134 14.17 10.00 -20.11
N GLY A 135 14.60 10.30 -21.34
CA GLY A 135 13.81 11.03 -22.33
C GLY A 135 13.38 12.42 -21.88
N ASP A 136 12.07 12.62 -21.75
CA ASP A 136 11.39 13.88 -21.42
C ASP A 136 11.33 14.18 -19.91
N LEU A 137 12.16 13.49 -19.10
CA LEU A 137 12.18 13.59 -17.64
C LEU A 137 10.87 13.13 -16.97
N ARG A 138 10.06 12.30 -17.63
CA ARG A 138 8.85 11.69 -17.04
C ARG A 138 9.08 10.27 -16.54
N SER A 139 10.18 9.63 -16.94
CA SER A 139 10.53 8.29 -16.51
C SER A 139 11.81 8.30 -15.68
N MET A 140 11.80 7.52 -14.60
CA MET A 140 12.95 7.30 -13.74
C MET A 140 13.34 5.83 -13.80
N ASN A 141 14.61 5.57 -14.10
CA ASN A 141 15.23 4.27 -13.94
C ASN A 141 16.30 4.36 -12.86
N VAL A 142 16.26 3.45 -11.90
CA VAL A 142 17.34 3.31 -10.93
C VAL A 142 18.30 2.27 -11.48
N GLY A 143 19.51 2.71 -11.83
CA GLY A 143 20.54 1.83 -12.37
C GLY A 143 21.40 1.28 -11.24
N CYS A 144 21.59 -0.04 -11.20
CA CYS A 144 22.78 -0.62 -10.61
C CYS A 144 23.85 -0.64 -11.70
N ASP A 145 24.88 0.21 -11.62
CA ASP A 145 26.03 0.04 -12.51
C ASP A 145 26.77 -1.26 -12.10
N PRO A 146 26.98 -2.25 -12.98
CA PRO A 146 27.71 -3.48 -12.62
C PRO A 146 29.21 -3.27 -12.39
N GLN A 147 29.75 -2.09 -12.73
CA GLN A 147 31.19 -1.80 -12.66
C GLN A 147 31.63 -0.97 -11.46
N ASP A 148 30.71 -0.44 -10.64
CA ASP A 148 31.09 0.34 -9.46
C ASP A 148 31.09 -0.52 -8.19
N ASP A 149 32.31 -0.72 -7.70
CA ASP A 149 32.78 -1.11 -6.37
C ASP A 149 32.14 -2.34 -5.67
N PRO A 150 32.91 -3.43 -5.35
CA PRO A 150 32.43 -4.49 -4.47
C PRO A 150 32.12 -4.02 -3.02
N ASP A 151 32.43 -2.76 -2.69
CA ASP A 151 32.18 -2.12 -1.41
C ASP A 151 30.86 -1.31 -1.34
N ILE A 152 29.85 -1.66 -2.16
CA ILE A 152 28.45 -1.26 -1.90
C ILE A 152 28.03 -1.89 -0.56
N THR A 153 28.39 -1.21 0.52
CA THR A 153 27.97 -1.52 1.87
C THR A 153 26.45 -1.57 1.88
N ALA A 154 25.92 -2.62 2.51
CA ALA A 154 24.50 -2.94 2.64
C ALA A 154 23.68 -1.86 3.39
N LYS A 155 23.61 -0.65 2.84
CA LYS A 155 22.73 0.42 3.27
C LYS A 155 21.68 0.60 2.18
N SER A 156 20.42 0.38 2.54
CA SER A 156 19.29 0.65 1.65
C SER A 156 19.31 2.13 1.27
N GLU A 157 19.71 2.44 0.03
CA GLU A 157 19.58 3.77 -0.54
C GLU A 157 18.13 3.97 -1.00
N CYS A 158 17.38 4.91 -0.39
CA CYS A 158 16.10 5.38 -0.94
C CYS A 158 16.41 6.44 -1.99
N PHE A 159 15.94 6.20 -3.20
CA PHE A 159 16.05 7.11 -4.33
C PHE A 159 14.87 8.05 -4.35
N LEU A 160 15.11 9.31 -4.02
CA LEU A 160 14.07 10.34 -3.92
C LEU A 160 14.11 11.30 -5.10
N VAL A 161 12.94 11.57 -5.69
CA VAL A 161 12.76 12.50 -6.81
C VAL A 161 11.50 13.34 -6.61
N TRP A 162 11.57 14.59 -7.04
CA TRP A 162 10.50 15.58 -6.89
C TRP A 162 9.92 15.98 -8.24
N GLY A 163 8.64 16.35 -8.28
CA GLY A 163 8.04 17.04 -9.42
C GLY A 163 8.50 18.50 -9.51
N ALA A 164 8.79 18.97 -10.72
CA ALA A 164 9.12 20.37 -10.99
C ALA A 164 7.94 21.31 -10.72
N GLN A 165 6.74 20.81 -10.99
CA GLN A 165 5.47 21.50 -10.88
C GLN A 165 5.06 21.62 -9.41
N ALA A 166 4.39 22.72 -9.08
CA ALA A 166 3.86 23.01 -7.77
C ALA A 166 2.39 23.39 -7.91
N PHE A 167 1.55 22.81 -7.05
CA PHE A 167 0.10 22.95 -7.06
C PHE A 167 -0.34 23.80 -5.88
N THR A 168 -1.09 24.87 -6.16
CA THR A 168 -1.52 25.84 -5.13
C THR A 168 -3.02 25.82 -4.86
N SER A 169 -3.82 25.50 -5.87
CA SER A 169 -5.28 25.59 -5.86
C SER A 169 -5.84 24.79 -7.03
N GLY A 170 -7.06 24.29 -6.94
CA GLY A 170 -7.70 23.48 -7.97
C GLY A 170 -7.54 21.99 -7.76
N LYS A 171 -7.88 21.25 -8.81
CA LYS A 171 -7.92 19.79 -8.83
C LYS A 171 -6.95 19.27 -9.88
N TYR A 172 -6.19 18.26 -9.52
CA TYR A 172 -5.10 17.73 -10.34
C TYR A 172 -5.10 16.21 -10.29
N TYR A 173 -4.94 15.58 -11.44
CA TYR A 173 -4.83 14.14 -11.57
C TYR A 173 -3.59 13.76 -12.37
N TRP A 174 -2.84 12.77 -11.91
CA TRP A 174 -1.77 12.16 -12.69
C TRP A 174 -1.60 10.69 -12.36
N GLU A 175 -0.95 9.97 -13.26
CA GLU A 175 -0.75 8.53 -13.19
C GLU A 175 0.74 8.22 -13.20
N VAL A 176 1.15 7.23 -12.41
CA VAL A 176 2.54 6.81 -12.30
C VAL A 176 2.61 5.31 -12.52
N HIS A 177 3.42 4.92 -13.49
CA HIS A 177 3.73 3.53 -13.76
C HIS A 177 4.81 3.06 -12.78
N MET A 178 4.51 2.01 -12.00
CA MET A 178 5.38 1.53 -10.91
C MET A 178 6.40 0.50 -11.38
N GLY A 179 6.29 -0.01 -12.61
CA GLY A 179 7.15 -1.07 -13.15
C GLY A 179 7.22 -2.30 -12.23
N ASP A 180 8.37 -2.99 -12.25
CA ASP A 180 8.63 -4.19 -11.44
C ASP A 180 9.14 -3.87 -10.02
N SER A 181 9.06 -2.60 -9.58
CA SER A 181 9.57 -2.20 -8.27
C SER A 181 8.69 -2.79 -7.16
N TRP A 182 9.33 -3.41 -6.17
CA TRP A 182 8.66 -3.98 -5.00
C TRP A 182 8.44 -2.96 -3.88
N ASN A 183 9.33 -1.97 -3.78
CA ASN A 183 9.34 -0.99 -2.70
C ASN A 183 9.33 0.41 -3.30
N TRP A 184 8.21 1.09 -3.13
CA TRP A 184 8.00 2.43 -3.65
C TRP A 184 7.08 3.22 -2.74
N ALA A 185 7.20 4.54 -2.78
CA ALA A 185 6.26 5.46 -2.19
C ALA A 185 6.08 6.65 -3.13
N PHE A 186 4.85 7.04 -3.39
CA PHE A 186 4.58 8.21 -4.21
C PHE A 186 3.43 9.03 -3.64
N GLY A 187 3.46 10.33 -3.92
CA GLY A 187 2.40 11.20 -3.49
C GLY A 187 2.72 12.67 -3.67
N VAL A 188 2.35 13.47 -2.68
CA VAL A 188 2.62 14.90 -2.65
C VAL A 188 3.24 15.36 -1.33
N CYS A 189 4.08 16.39 -1.41
CA CYS A 189 4.67 17.05 -0.26
C CYS A 189 4.56 18.58 -0.37
N ASN A 190 4.66 19.31 0.74
CA ASN A 190 4.88 20.75 0.73
C ASN A 190 6.39 21.10 0.63
N ASN A 191 6.72 22.39 0.49
CA ASN A 191 8.11 22.83 0.39
C ASN A 191 8.95 22.52 1.64
N TYR A 192 8.36 22.45 2.85
CA TYR A 192 9.09 22.10 4.07
C TYR A 192 9.75 20.73 3.93
N TRP A 193 9.03 19.74 3.41
CA TRP A 193 9.57 18.40 3.19
C TRP A 193 10.63 18.33 2.10
N LYS A 194 10.59 19.24 1.11
CA LYS A 194 11.62 19.35 0.07
C LYS A 194 12.93 19.94 0.59
N GLU A 195 12.85 20.91 1.50
CA GLU A 195 14.02 21.66 2.02
C GLU A 195 14.62 21.01 3.28
N LYS A 196 13.96 19.97 3.81
CA LYS A 196 14.34 19.35 5.07
C LYS A 196 15.71 18.66 4.98
N ARG A 197 16.64 19.07 5.84
CA ARG A 197 17.88 18.32 6.10
C ARG A 197 17.58 17.11 6.99
N GLN A 198 18.31 16.02 6.79
CA GLN A 198 18.07 14.67 7.31
C GLN A 198 17.97 14.53 8.86
N ASN A 199 18.09 15.60 9.65
CA ASN A 199 18.24 15.55 11.11
C ASN A 199 17.27 16.42 11.96
N ASP A 200 16.25 17.04 11.37
CA ASP A 200 15.30 17.85 12.16
C ASP A 200 14.15 17.00 12.75
N LYS A 201 13.98 17.09 14.07
CA LYS A 201 12.89 16.45 14.83
C LYS A 201 11.54 16.99 14.36
N ILE A 202 10.64 16.07 14.02
CA ILE A 202 9.29 16.35 13.51
C ILE A 202 8.37 16.61 14.70
N ASP A 203 7.84 17.83 14.77
CA ASP A 203 6.58 18.09 15.45
C ASP A 203 5.64 18.71 14.42
N GLY A 204 4.99 17.85 13.61
CA GLY A 204 4.10 18.28 12.53
C GLY A 204 4.00 17.26 11.40
N LYS A 205 2.97 16.42 11.45
CA LYS A 205 2.55 15.47 10.39
C LYS A 205 2.01 16.17 9.13
N GLU A 206 2.29 17.45 8.95
CA GLU A 206 1.61 18.31 7.97
C GLU A 206 2.33 18.31 6.63
N GLY A 207 1.57 18.17 5.55
CA GLY A 207 2.06 18.34 4.18
C GLY A 207 2.92 17.23 3.60
N LEU A 208 2.82 15.98 4.07
CA LEU A 208 3.35 14.80 3.36
C LEU A 208 2.28 13.71 3.25
N PHE A 209 1.83 13.44 2.04
CA PHE A 209 0.75 12.50 1.75
C PHE A 209 1.19 11.53 0.66
N LEU A 210 1.58 10.34 1.07
CA LEU A 210 2.09 9.29 0.21
C LEU A 210 1.19 8.06 0.28
N LEU A 211 1.18 7.29 -0.81
CA LEU A 211 0.89 5.87 -0.80
C LEU A 211 2.23 5.14 -1.01
N GLY A 212 2.54 4.21 -0.12
CA GLY A 212 3.70 3.35 -0.18
C GLY A 212 3.32 1.88 -0.35
N CYS A 213 4.24 1.12 -0.93
CA CYS A 213 4.22 -0.33 -1.05
C CYS A 213 5.56 -0.85 -0.53
N VAL A 214 5.53 -1.82 0.38
CA VAL A 214 6.71 -2.51 0.90
C VAL A 214 6.53 -4.01 0.74
N LYS A 215 7.59 -4.70 0.33
CA LYS A 215 7.61 -6.16 0.27
C LYS A 215 7.93 -6.77 1.63
N GLU A 216 7.07 -7.69 2.06
CA GLU A 216 7.22 -8.50 3.27
C GLU A 216 7.26 -9.97 2.82
N ASP A 217 8.47 -10.55 2.77
CA ASP A 217 8.74 -11.92 2.30
C ASP A 217 8.10 -12.25 0.93
N THR A 218 6.88 -12.79 0.94
CA THR A 218 6.10 -13.22 -0.23
C THR A 218 4.96 -12.27 -0.61
N HIS A 219 4.63 -11.26 0.20
CA HIS A 219 3.51 -10.35 -0.01
C HIS A 219 3.96 -8.88 0.00
N CYS A 220 3.03 -7.98 -0.37
CA CYS A 220 3.26 -6.54 -0.35
C CYS A 220 2.22 -5.86 0.53
N SER A 221 2.67 -4.96 1.40
CA SER A 221 1.82 -4.15 2.24
C SER A 221 1.74 -2.73 1.67
N LEU A 222 0.52 -2.25 1.45
CA LEU A 222 0.26 -0.85 1.11
C LEU A 222 0.07 -0.02 2.38
N PHE A 223 0.54 1.23 2.39
CA PHE A 223 0.30 2.15 3.50
C PHE A 223 0.24 3.60 3.05
N THR A 224 -0.43 4.45 3.82
CA THR A 224 -0.45 5.90 3.60
C THR A 224 0.40 6.66 4.60
N THR A 225 0.77 7.91 4.30
CA THR A 225 1.34 8.83 5.30
C THR A 225 0.32 9.88 5.73
N SER A 226 0.38 10.27 7.00
CA SER A 226 -0.46 11.32 7.59
C SER A 226 -1.98 11.14 7.40
N PRO A 227 -2.60 10.13 8.05
CA PRO A 227 -1.99 9.22 9.05
C PRO A 227 -1.31 7.99 8.43
N LEU A 228 -0.42 7.38 9.23
CA LEU A 228 0.17 6.08 8.90
C LEU A 228 -0.89 4.99 9.07
N VAL A 229 -1.40 4.46 7.95
CA VAL A 229 -2.46 3.46 7.92
C VAL A 229 -2.13 2.41 6.87
N VAL A 230 -2.15 1.14 7.27
CA VAL A 230 -2.01 -0.01 6.36
C VAL A 230 -3.30 -0.16 5.56
N GLN A 231 -3.17 -0.34 4.25
CA GLN A 231 -4.28 -0.53 3.33
C GLN A 231 -4.40 -2.01 2.99
N TYR A 232 -5.55 -2.61 3.33
CA TYR A 232 -5.85 -4.01 3.09
C TYR A 232 -6.60 -4.18 1.77
N VAL A 233 -5.98 -3.74 0.67
CA VAL A 233 -6.52 -3.89 -0.68
C VAL A 233 -5.44 -4.49 -1.58
N PRO A 234 -5.81 -5.16 -2.69
CA PRO A 234 -4.83 -5.69 -3.63
C PRO A 234 -3.85 -4.62 -4.09
N ARG A 235 -2.58 -5.02 -4.22
CA ARG A 235 -1.55 -4.17 -4.79
C ARG A 235 -1.88 -3.85 -6.26
N PRO A 236 -1.80 -2.59 -6.69
CA PRO A 236 -1.92 -2.22 -8.10
C PRO A 236 -0.88 -2.94 -8.97
N THR A 237 -1.32 -3.44 -10.12
CA THR A 237 -0.49 -4.28 -11.00
C THR A 237 0.52 -3.48 -11.81
N SER A 238 0.15 -2.29 -12.30
CA SER A 238 1.02 -1.50 -13.16
C SER A 238 1.04 -0.02 -12.79
N THR A 239 -0.13 0.59 -12.65
CA THR A 239 -0.27 2.04 -12.68
C THR A 239 -1.14 2.52 -11.54
N VAL A 240 -0.64 3.51 -10.81
CA VAL A 240 -1.38 4.14 -9.72
C VAL A 240 -1.63 5.60 -10.06
N GLY A 241 -2.89 6.01 -9.92
CA GLY A 241 -3.31 7.39 -10.08
C GLY A 241 -3.34 8.13 -8.75
N LEU A 242 -3.00 9.42 -8.77
CA LEU A 242 -3.21 10.34 -7.65
C LEU A 242 -4.10 11.49 -8.10
N PHE A 243 -5.15 11.72 -7.33
CA PHE A 243 -6.04 12.87 -7.46
C PHE A 243 -5.90 13.79 -6.24
N LEU A 244 -5.46 15.01 -6.48
CA LEU A 244 -5.31 16.08 -5.49
C LEU A 244 -6.48 17.06 -5.65
N ASP A 245 -7.25 17.24 -4.57
CA ASP A 245 -8.28 18.28 -4.47
C ASP A 245 -7.82 19.33 -3.45
N CYS A 246 -7.30 20.47 -3.91
CA CYS A 246 -6.76 21.49 -3.02
C CYS A 246 -7.86 22.14 -2.18
N GLU A 247 -9.02 22.44 -2.78
CA GLU A 247 -10.16 23.01 -2.09
C GLU A 247 -10.83 22.01 -1.14
N GLY A 248 -10.97 20.77 -1.59
CA GLY A 248 -11.50 19.66 -0.78
C GLY A 248 -10.53 19.16 0.29
N ARG A 249 -9.25 19.54 0.20
CA ARG A 249 -8.14 19.06 1.06
C ARG A 249 -8.09 17.53 1.12
N THR A 250 -8.15 16.89 -0.04
CA THR A 250 -8.04 15.44 -0.14
C THR A 250 -6.95 15.02 -1.11
N VAL A 251 -6.36 13.86 -0.83
CA VAL A 251 -5.48 13.14 -1.74
C VAL A 251 -6.03 11.73 -1.90
N SER A 252 -6.50 11.40 -3.09
CA SER A 252 -7.06 10.10 -3.44
C SER A 252 -6.10 9.31 -4.30
N PHE A 253 -5.89 8.05 -3.96
CA PHE A 253 -5.09 7.10 -4.72
C PHE A 253 -6.00 6.06 -5.36
N VAL A 254 -5.76 5.77 -6.64
CA VAL A 254 -6.59 4.84 -7.43
C VAL A 254 -5.73 3.81 -8.14
N ASP A 255 -6.22 2.58 -8.20
CA ASP A 255 -5.68 1.57 -9.10
C ASP A 255 -6.27 1.84 -10.48
N VAL A 256 -5.42 2.22 -11.42
CA VAL A 256 -5.84 2.60 -12.78
C VAL A 256 -6.25 1.36 -13.58
N ASP A 257 -5.63 0.21 -13.32
CA ASP A 257 -5.92 -1.03 -14.05
C ASP A 257 -7.30 -1.58 -13.64
N GLN A 258 -7.66 -1.45 -12.36
CA GLN A 258 -8.93 -1.90 -11.81
C GLN A 258 -10.01 -0.81 -11.77
N SER A 259 -9.69 0.43 -12.17
CA SER A 259 -10.57 1.61 -12.01
C SER A 259 -11.19 1.72 -10.61
N SER A 260 -10.41 1.39 -9.58
CA SER A 260 -10.86 1.26 -8.20
C SER A 260 -10.17 2.25 -7.28
N LEU A 261 -10.85 2.59 -6.17
CA LEU A 261 -10.24 3.42 -5.13
C LEU A 261 -9.35 2.54 -4.24
N ILE A 262 -8.10 2.96 -4.05
CA ILE A 262 -7.21 2.38 -3.05
C ILE A 262 -7.53 3.02 -1.70
N TYR A 263 -7.36 4.34 -1.61
CA TYR A 263 -7.66 5.10 -0.41
C TYR A 263 -7.78 6.60 -0.70
N THR A 264 -8.53 7.32 0.13
CA THR A 264 -8.51 8.78 0.15
C THR A 264 -8.07 9.26 1.51
N ILE A 265 -6.99 10.04 1.57
CA ILE A 265 -6.58 10.76 2.77
C ILE A 265 -7.49 11.99 2.88
N PRO A 266 -8.37 12.07 3.89
CA PRO A 266 -9.25 13.21 4.08
C PRO A 266 -8.59 14.29 4.93
N ASN A 267 -9.13 15.50 4.87
CA ASN A 267 -8.76 16.61 5.77
C ASN A 267 -7.25 16.88 5.82
N CYS A 268 -6.58 16.78 4.66
CA CYS A 268 -5.15 16.98 4.54
C CYS A 268 -4.77 18.37 5.08
N SER A 269 -3.99 18.41 6.16
CA SER A 269 -3.39 19.64 6.67
C SER A 269 -2.13 19.96 5.88
N PHE A 270 -2.21 20.94 4.98
CA PHE A 270 -1.06 21.46 4.26
C PHE A 270 -1.20 22.94 3.97
N SER A 271 -0.03 23.58 3.87
CA SER A 271 0.13 24.88 3.24
C SER A 271 0.66 24.65 1.83
N PRO A 272 -0.05 25.10 0.79
CA PRO A 272 0.48 25.06 -0.57
C PRO A 272 1.79 25.90 -0.68
N PRO A 273 2.62 25.65 -1.70
CA PRO A 273 2.40 24.71 -2.80
C PRO A 273 2.70 23.26 -2.40
N LEU A 274 1.95 22.33 -2.99
CA LEU A 274 2.25 20.90 -2.98
C LEU A 274 3.00 20.49 -4.24
N ARG A 275 3.89 19.51 -4.13
CA ARG A 275 4.70 18.98 -5.24
C ARG A 275 4.62 17.47 -5.27
N PRO A 276 4.60 16.85 -6.46
CA PRO A 276 4.79 15.40 -6.58
C PRO A 276 6.11 14.97 -5.94
N ILE A 277 6.09 13.79 -5.31
CA ILE A 277 7.25 13.16 -4.69
C ILE A 277 7.21 11.65 -4.98
N PHE A 278 8.37 11.08 -5.26
CA PHE A 278 8.57 9.67 -5.55
C PHE A 278 9.81 9.17 -4.80
N CYS A 279 9.66 8.15 -3.95
CA CYS A 279 10.77 7.34 -3.47
C CYS A 279 10.64 5.92 -4.01
N CYS A 280 11.74 5.31 -4.38
CA CYS A 280 11.84 3.87 -4.57
C CYS A 280 13.11 3.34 -3.93
N SER A 281 13.11 2.06 -3.56
CA SER A 281 14.30 1.38 -3.10
C SER A 281 14.42 0.03 -3.80
N HIS A 282 15.64 -0.28 -4.23
CA HIS A 282 15.99 -1.63 -4.66
C HIS A 282 16.57 -2.38 -3.47
N PHE A 283 15.92 -3.48 -3.10
CA PHE A 283 16.57 -4.53 -2.31
C PHE A 283 17.11 -5.54 -3.31
N ARG A 284 18.43 -5.76 -3.31
CA ARG A 284 19.03 -6.92 -3.97
C ARG A 284 18.74 -8.17 -3.16
#